data_AF-A0A0F4JEN2-F1
#
_entry.id   AF-A0A0F4JEN2-F1
#
_cell.length_a   1.000
_cell.length_b   1.000
_cell.length_c   1.000
_cell.angle_alpha   90.00
_cell.angle_beta   90.00
_cell.angle_gamma   90.00
#
_symmetry.space_group_name_H-M   'P 1'
#
loop_
_entity.id
_entity.type
_entity.pdbx_description
1 polymer ?
#
loop_
_entity_poly.entity_id
_entity_poly.type
_entity_poly.pdbx_seq_one_letter_code
_entity_poly.pdbx_strand_id
1 'polypeptide(L)'
;MDVERTPVRRRFLPGIAMLTALVAGATACTGSGGIGGAGDQKNGGSTAAPAQPGKYRSLPQPCKAVDGKRLRAMLPATDSLTTEQREQLYAGTAEPSYDADRHVGCRWNAQTPEATLLLSVTFERVVSYDRAAASDDDKARQVYVRRLTDAHLPFPGPTTSPSPSPSPGTSTGTGTGAPA
;
A
#
# COMPACT_ATOMS: atom_id res chain seq x y z
N MET A 1 -27.84 -8.19 44.58
CA MET A 1 -28.45 -8.21 43.23
C MET A 1 -27.52 -9.03 42.37
N ASP A 2 -27.61 -10.33 42.57
CA ASP A 2 -26.74 -11.33 41.96
C ASP A 2 -27.18 -11.52 40.50
N VAL A 3 -26.31 -11.10 39.58
CA VAL A 3 -26.51 -11.33 38.14
C VAL A 3 -26.02 -12.74 37.83
N GLU A 4 -26.98 -13.66 37.82
CA GLU A 4 -26.80 -15.04 37.38
C GLU A 4 -26.36 -15.04 35.90
N ARG A 5 -25.12 -15.45 35.63
CA ARG A 5 -24.61 -15.63 34.26
C ARG A 5 -24.99 -17.02 33.77
N THR A 6 -25.99 -17.10 32.90
CA THR A 6 -26.35 -18.33 32.20
C THR A 6 -25.24 -18.72 31.21
N PRO A 7 -24.63 -19.92 31.31
CA PRO A 7 -23.65 -20.36 30.32
C PRO A 7 -24.35 -20.84 29.03
N VAL A 8 -24.08 -20.16 27.92
CA VAL A 8 -24.50 -20.61 26.58
C VAL A 8 -23.65 -21.82 26.17
N ARG A 9 -24.22 -23.02 26.27
CA ARG A 9 -23.61 -24.26 25.75
C ARG A 9 -23.80 -24.32 24.22
N ARG A 10 -22.75 -24.01 23.45
CA ARG A 10 -22.72 -24.34 22.01
C ARG A 10 -22.52 -25.84 21.84
N ARG A 11 -23.54 -26.52 21.30
CA ARG A 11 -23.43 -27.92 20.83
C ARG A 11 -22.66 -27.91 19.49
N PHE A 12 -21.44 -28.43 19.51
CA PHE A 12 -20.73 -28.83 18.29
C PHE A 12 -21.21 -30.23 17.90
N LEU A 13 -21.76 -30.38 16.69
CA LEU A 13 -22.01 -31.70 16.10
C LEU A 13 -20.71 -32.21 15.44
N PRO A 14 -20.30 -33.47 15.68
CA PRO A 14 -19.16 -34.08 15.00
C PRO A 14 -19.59 -34.58 13.62
N GLY A 15 -19.05 -33.99 12.56
CA GLY A 15 -19.33 -34.34 11.16
C GLY A 15 -18.13 -34.93 10.44
N ILE A 16 -18.03 -36.26 10.52
CA ILE A 16 -17.54 -37.26 9.54
C ILE A 16 -16.42 -36.84 8.55
N ALA A 17 -15.29 -37.55 8.66
CA ALA A 17 -14.13 -37.53 7.77
C ALA A 17 -14.39 -38.17 6.39
N MET A 18 -13.64 -37.72 5.38
CA MET A 18 -13.36 -38.49 4.16
C MET A 18 -11.89 -38.30 3.78
N LEU A 19 -11.10 -39.36 3.94
CA LEU A 19 -9.77 -39.54 3.32
C LEU A 19 -9.97 -39.95 1.87
N THR A 20 -9.31 -39.27 0.93
CA THR A 20 -9.07 -39.81 -0.41
C THR A 20 -7.57 -39.82 -0.67
N ALA A 21 -6.99 -41.02 -0.59
CA ALA A 21 -5.65 -41.30 -1.11
C ALA A 21 -5.81 -41.73 -2.57
N LEU A 22 -5.12 -41.04 -3.49
CA LEU A 22 -4.95 -41.51 -4.86
C LEU A 22 -3.47 -41.82 -5.09
N VAL A 23 -3.15 -43.11 -5.14
CA VAL A 23 -1.88 -43.67 -5.60
C VAL A 23 -2.14 -44.29 -6.97
N ALA A 24 -1.44 -43.79 -8.00
CA ALA A 24 -1.04 -44.44 -9.26
C ALA A 24 -0.74 -43.31 -10.28
N GLY A 25 0.30 -43.33 -11.12
CA GLY A 25 1.19 -44.43 -11.45
C GLY A 25 2.60 -43.93 -11.78
N ALA A 26 3.56 -44.77 -11.44
CA ALA A 26 4.87 -44.79 -12.05
C ALA A 26 4.72 -45.46 -13.43
N THR A 27 5.07 -44.76 -14.50
CA THR A 27 5.48 -45.41 -15.75
C THR A 27 6.98 -45.27 -15.87
N ALA A 28 7.67 -46.36 -15.58
CA ALA A 28 9.03 -46.60 -16.01
C ALA A 28 9.06 -46.78 -17.53
N CYS A 29 10.04 -46.18 -18.20
CA CYS A 29 10.62 -46.74 -19.42
C CYS A 29 12.13 -46.49 -19.39
N THR A 30 12.88 -47.55 -19.12
CA THR A 30 14.29 -47.69 -19.44
C THR A 30 14.44 -47.88 -20.94
N GLY A 31 15.40 -47.20 -21.56
CA GLY A 31 15.71 -47.34 -22.99
C GLY A 31 17.16 -46.95 -23.28
N SER A 32 18.03 -47.95 -23.35
CA SER A 32 19.41 -47.88 -23.81
C SER A 32 19.50 -47.60 -25.31
N GLY A 33 20.50 -46.84 -25.76
CA GLY A 33 20.91 -46.80 -27.17
C GLY A 33 21.52 -45.46 -27.57
N GLY A 34 22.83 -45.33 -27.43
CA GLY A 34 23.57 -44.25 -28.09
C GLY A 34 23.77 -44.60 -29.57
N ILE A 35 23.26 -43.77 -30.47
CA ILE A 35 23.77 -43.51 -31.83
C ILE A 35 22.99 -42.34 -32.46
N GLY A 36 23.72 -41.32 -32.92
CA GLY A 36 23.40 -40.57 -34.15
C GLY A 36 22.26 -39.54 -34.12
N GLY A 37 22.63 -38.28 -33.96
CA GLY A 37 22.13 -37.13 -34.76
C GLY A 37 20.63 -36.93 -34.94
N ALA A 38 20.05 -36.02 -34.15
CA ALA A 38 19.05 -35.05 -34.58
C ALA A 38 18.95 -33.97 -33.48
N GLY A 39 18.91 -32.70 -33.87
CA GLY A 39 19.09 -31.54 -32.99
C GLY A 39 18.28 -31.61 -31.70
N ASP A 40 18.99 -31.53 -30.58
CA ASP A 40 18.44 -31.35 -29.23
C ASP A 40 17.88 -29.92 -29.16
N GLN A 41 16.64 -29.75 -29.61
CA GLN A 41 15.83 -28.58 -29.28
C GLN A 41 15.56 -28.67 -27.78
N LYS A 42 16.52 -28.22 -26.99
CA LYS A 42 16.29 -27.82 -25.61
C LYS A 42 15.28 -26.69 -25.68
N ASN A 43 13.99 -27.01 -25.61
CA ASN A 43 12.95 -26.05 -25.31
C ASN A 43 13.27 -25.52 -23.90
N GLY A 44 14.17 -24.54 -23.84
CA GLY A 44 14.44 -23.75 -22.67
C GLY A 44 13.14 -23.04 -22.36
N GLY A 45 12.32 -23.66 -21.52
CA GLY A 45 11.11 -23.05 -21.01
C GLY A 45 11.50 -21.68 -20.48
N SER A 46 11.01 -20.62 -21.12
CA SER A 46 11.25 -19.27 -20.67
C SER A 46 10.67 -19.15 -19.28
N THR A 47 11.52 -19.29 -18.27
CA THR A 47 11.18 -18.92 -16.91
C THR A 47 10.93 -17.42 -16.94
N ALA A 48 9.66 -17.02 -16.88
CA ALA A 48 9.29 -15.61 -16.83
C ALA A 48 10.07 -14.93 -15.70
N ALA A 49 10.68 -13.79 -16.00
CA ALA A 49 11.40 -13.02 -14.99
C ALA A 49 10.45 -12.67 -13.84
N PRO A 50 10.87 -12.79 -12.57
CA PRO A 50 10.00 -12.50 -11.44
C PRO A 50 9.54 -11.03 -11.49
N ALA A 51 8.30 -10.79 -11.08
CA ALA A 51 7.74 -9.44 -11.02
C ALA A 51 8.61 -8.51 -10.16
N GLN A 52 8.61 -7.20 -10.49
CA GLN A 52 9.46 -6.20 -9.83
C GLN A 52 9.06 -5.96 -8.37
N PRO A 53 10.02 -5.71 -7.45
CA PRO A 53 9.73 -5.42 -6.04
C PRO A 53 8.99 -4.10 -5.88
N GLY A 54 8.20 -3.99 -4.81
CA GLY A 54 7.45 -2.78 -4.49
C GLY A 54 8.35 -1.56 -4.33
N LYS A 55 7.80 -0.39 -4.65
CA LYS A 55 8.50 0.90 -4.71
C LYS A 55 9.22 1.31 -3.41
N TYR A 56 8.67 0.96 -2.25
CA TYR A 56 9.14 1.44 -0.95
C TYR A 56 9.83 0.32 -0.16
N ARG A 57 11.10 0.56 0.21
CA ARG A 57 11.84 -0.30 1.13
C ARG A 57 11.38 -0.12 2.58
N SER A 58 11.12 1.12 2.99
CA SER A 58 10.56 1.50 4.29
C SER A 58 9.30 2.35 4.09
N LEU A 59 8.40 2.31 5.07
CA LEU A 59 7.18 3.10 4.99
C LEU A 59 7.47 4.60 5.16
N PRO A 60 6.79 5.48 4.40
CA PRO A 60 6.91 6.93 4.57
C PRO A 60 6.45 7.38 5.97
N GLN A 61 6.94 8.53 6.43
CA GLN A 61 6.49 9.12 7.70
C GLN A 61 5.01 9.56 7.60
N PRO A 62 4.08 8.95 8.35
CA PRO A 62 2.64 9.15 8.16
C PRO A 62 2.17 10.57 8.51
N CYS A 63 2.75 11.20 9.53
CA CYS A 63 2.36 12.57 9.91
C CYS A 63 2.80 13.66 8.91
N LYS A 64 3.61 13.31 7.91
CA LYS A 64 4.01 14.22 6.83
C LYS A 64 3.33 13.90 5.50
N ALA A 65 2.39 12.95 5.49
CA ALA A 65 1.73 12.50 4.27
C ALA A 65 0.73 13.52 3.70
N VAL A 66 0.18 14.38 4.55
CA VAL A 66 -0.80 15.40 4.17
C VAL A 66 -0.11 16.76 4.14
N ASP A 67 -0.30 17.51 3.06
CA ASP A 67 0.24 18.86 2.98
C ASP A 67 -0.44 19.78 4.01
N GLY A 68 0.33 20.70 4.59
CA GLY A 68 -0.16 21.53 5.69
C GLY A 68 -1.30 22.46 5.31
N LYS A 69 -1.50 22.79 4.02
CA LYS A 69 -2.62 23.62 3.56
C LYS A 69 -3.91 22.80 3.56
N ARG A 70 -3.88 21.59 3.00
CA ARG A 70 -5.01 20.65 2.96
C ARG A 70 -5.35 20.15 4.36
N LEU A 71 -4.35 19.90 5.21
CA LEU A 71 -4.58 19.52 6.60
C LEU A 71 -5.36 20.62 7.35
N ARG A 72 -4.95 21.88 7.23
CA ARG A 72 -5.67 23.04 7.80
C ARG A 72 -7.08 23.21 7.25
N ALA A 73 -7.29 22.93 5.98
CA ALA A 73 -8.62 22.99 5.36
C ALA A 73 -9.56 21.90 5.87
N MET A 74 -9.05 20.68 6.11
CA MET A 74 -9.85 19.56 6.66
C MET A 74 -10.04 19.64 8.17
N LEU A 75 -9.08 20.26 8.89
CA LEU A 75 -9.04 20.37 10.34
C LEU A 75 -8.82 21.82 10.76
N PRO A 76 -9.82 22.70 10.62
CA PRO A 76 -9.72 24.08 11.09
C PRO A 76 -9.48 24.11 12.61
N ALA A 77 -8.44 24.84 13.01
CA ALA A 77 -8.14 25.09 14.41
C ALA A 77 -9.09 26.18 14.95
N THR A 78 -9.50 26.07 16.21
CA THR A 78 -10.25 27.14 16.88
C THR A 78 -9.33 28.33 17.17
N ASP A 79 -9.93 29.52 17.24
CA ASP A 79 -9.21 30.75 17.61
C ASP A 79 -8.73 30.74 19.06
N SER A 80 -9.27 29.84 19.89
CA SER A 80 -8.89 29.67 21.29
C SER A 80 -7.54 28.95 21.49
N LEU A 81 -6.99 28.30 20.46
CA LEU A 81 -5.70 27.60 20.57
C LEU A 81 -4.53 28.60 20.50
N THR A 82 -3.54 28.40 21.37
CA THR A 82 -2.24 29.09 21.25
C THR A 82 -1.51 28.64 19.99
N THR A 83 -0.47 29.38 19.60
CA THR A 83 0.37 29.01 18.45
C THR A 83 0.98 27.63 18.62
N GLU A 84 1.51 27.33 19.81
CA GLU A 84 2.14 26.05 20.15
C GLU A 84 1.13 24.90 20.11
N GLN A 85 -0.09 25.11 20.61
CA GLN A 85 -1.15 24.12 20.54
C GLN A 85 -1.59 23.84 19.10
N ARG A 86 -1.62 24.88 18.25
CA ARG A 86 -1.94 24.75 16.83
C ARG A 86 -0.85 24.01 16.07
N GLU A 87 0.42 24.27 16.39
CA GLU A 87 1.56 23.53 15.85
C GLU A 87 1.49 22.06 16.25
N GLN A 88 1.21 21.78 17.53
CA GLN A 88 1.07 20.40 18.03
C GLN A 88 -0.12 19.68 17.39
N LEU A 89 -1.25 20.38 17.20
CA LEU A 89 -2.40 19.86 16.47
C LEU A 89 -1.96 19.40 15.08
N TYR A 90 -1.30 20.25 14.31
CA TYR A 90 -0.94 19.94 12.92
C TYR A 90 0.28 19.03 12.77
N ALA A 91 1.14 18.92 13.78
CA ALA A 91 2.19 17.91 13.84
C ALA A 91 1.63 16.49 13.81
N GLY A 92 0.40 16.30 14.31
CA GLY A 92 -0.25 15.00 14.40
C GLY A 92 0.37 14.10 15.46
N THR A 93 -0.28 12.99 15.73
CA THR A 93 0.20 11.96 16.65
C THR A 93 0.46 10.67 15.89
N ALA A 94 1.71 10.21 15.89
CA ALA A 94 2.05 8.92 15.30
C ALA A 94 1.35 7.80 16.07
N GLU A 95 0.75 6.87 15.35
CA GLU A 95 0.15 5.69 15.96
C GLU A 95 1.25 4.69 16.34
N PRO A 96 1.19 4.10 17.55
CA PRO A 96 2.17 3.10 17.94
C PRO A 96 2.08 1.89 17.01
N SER A 97 3.23 1.40 16.56
CA SER A 97 3.32 0.20 15.73
C SER A 97 4.39 -0.74 16.27
N TYR A 98 4.02 -2.01 16.41
CA TYR A 98 4.94 -3.09 16.74
C TYR A 98 5.71 -3.59 15.50
N ASP A 99 5.21 -3.29 14.30
CA ASP A 99 5.82 -3.64 13.01
C ASP A 99 5.78 -2.43 12.08
N ALA A 100 6.68 -1.47 12.35
CA ALA A 100 6.78 -0.22 11.59
C ALA A 100 7.25 -0.42 10.14
N ASP A 101 7.76 -1.61 9.79
CA ASP A 101 8.10 -1.97 8.41
C ASP A 101 6.87 -2.40 7.60
N ARG A 102 5.79 -2.82 8.27
CA ARG A 102 4.54 -3.25 7.63
C ARG A 102 3.39 -2.28 7.80
N HIS A 103 3.30 -1.58 8.92
CA HIS A 103 2.19 -0.68 9.19
C HIS A 103 2.64 0.52 10.03
N VAL A 104 2.34 1.73 9.56
CA VAL A 104 2.53 2.96 10.34
C VAL A 104 1.33 3.87 10.15
N GLY A 105 0.97 4.61 11.18
CA GLY A 105 -0.19 5.50 11.17
C GLY A 105 0.12 6.87 11.75
N CYS A 106 -0.68 7.86 11.37
CA CYS A 106 -0.77 9.14 12.05
C CYS A 106 -2.22 9.55 12.16
N ARG A 107 -2.56 10.18 13.28
CA ARG A 107 -3.88 10.72 13.55
C ARG A 107 -3.82 12.19 13.94
N TRP A 108 -4.88 12.89 13.59
CA TRP A 108 -5.15 14.26 13.99
C TRP A 108 -6.58 14.35 14.52
N ASN A 109 -6.79 15.23 15.49
CA ASN A 109 -8.10 15.50 16.05
C ASN A 109 -8.24 17.01 16.27
N ALA A 110 -9.20 17.62 15.59
CA ALA A 110 -9.57 19.02 15.80
C ALA A 110 -10.99 19.11 16.35
N GLN A 111 -11.21 20.01 17.30
CA GLN A 111 -12.54 20.32 17.82
C GLN A 111 -13.00 21.62 17.16
N THR A 112 -14.23 21.63 16.68
CA THR A 112 -14.95 22.83 16.20
C THR A 112 -16.18 23.03 17.07
N PRO A 113 -16.81 24.22 17.08
CA PRO A 113 -18.08 24.42 17.80
C PRO A 113 -19.18 23.45 17.37
N GLU A 114 -19.15 22.96 16.13
CA GLU A 114 -20.16 22.09 15.54
C GLU A 114 -19.84 20.60 15.66
N ALA A 115 -18.56 20.22 15.61
CA ALA A 115 -18.15 18.82 15.55
C ALA A 115 -16.68 18.56 15.97
N THR A 116 -16.40 17.30 16.31
CA THR A 116 -15.04 16.76 16.39
C THR A 116 -14.64 16.20 15.04
N LEU A 117 -13.57 16.73 14.46
CA LEU A 117 -13.03 16.33 13.17
C LEU A 117 -11.83 15.42 13.39
N LEU A 118 -11.88 14.22 12.81
CA LEU A 118 -10.83 13.21 12.92
C LEU A 118 -10.24 12.93 11.54
N LEU A 119 -8.92 12.88 11.48
CA LEU A 119 -8.20 12.43 10.30
C LEU A 119 -7.21 11.35 10.72
N SER A 120 -7.22 10.23 10.02
CA SER A 120 -6.21 9.18 10.17
C SER A 120 -5.63 8.85 8.79
N VAL A 121 -4.30 8.74 8.74
CA VAL A 121 -3.58 8.27 7.56
C VAL A 121 -2.72 7.10 7.99
N THR A 122 -2.90 5.96 7.33
CA THR A 122 -2.10 4.75 7.56
C THR A 122 -1.41 4.32 6.27
N PHE A 123 -0.18 3.87 6.41
CA PHE A 123 0.58 3.22 5.36
C PHE A 123 0.70 1.74 5.69
N GLU A 124 0.40 0.89 4.71
CA GLU A 124 0.53 -0.55 4.81
C GLU A 124 1.40 -1.06 3.67
N ARG A 125 2.39 -1.89 4.01
CA ARG A 125 3.22 -2.56 3.02
C ARG A 125 2.50 -3.80 2.51
N VAL A 126 2.17 -3.79 1.23
CA VAL A 126 1.58 -4.95 0.54
C VAL A 126 2.69 -5.74 -0.14
N VAL A 127 2.69 -7.06 0.05
CA VAL A 127 3.65 -7.98 -0.56
C VAL A 127 2.89 -9.05 -1.33
N SER A 128 3.27 -9.27 -2.58
CA SER A 128 2.90 -10.44 -3.34
C SER A 128 3.83 -11.60 -2.98
N TYR A 129 3.25 -12.69 -2.47
CA TYR A 129 3.99 -13.93 -2.21
C TYR A 129 4.13 -14.80 -3.46
N ASP A 130 3.27 -14.59 -4.46
CA ASP A 130 3.39 -15.20 -5.78
C ASP A 130 3.91 -14.17 -6.78
N ARG A 131 5.23 -14.09 -6.83
CA ARG A 131 5.98 -13.16 -7.68
C ARG A 131 5.95 -13.53 -9.16
N ALA A 132 5.48 -14.74 -9.50
CA ALA A 132 5.26 -15.14 -10.88
C ALA A 132 3.90 -14.64 -11.39
N ALA A 133 2.89 -14.55 -10.50
CA ALA A 133 1.54 -14.13 -10.88
C ALA A 133 1.29 -12.62 -10.76
N ALA A 134 1.82 -11.94 -9.73
CA ALA A 134 1.54 -10.52 -9.50
C ALA A 134 2.70 -9.78 -8.81
N SER A 135 2.89 -8.51 -9.17
CA SER A 135 3.79 -7.59 -8.47
C SER A 135 3.19 -7.11 -7.14
N ASP A 136 4.02 -6.52 -6.27
CA ASP A 136 3.54 -5.87 -5.05
C ASP A 136 2.58 -4.72 -5.36
N ASP A 137 2.85 -3.97 -6.44
CA ASP A 137 2.01 -2.83 -6.87
C ASP A 137 0.65 -3.31 -7.40
N ASP A 138 0.62 -4.41 -8.16
CA ASP A 138 -0.64 -5.02 -8.59
C ASP A 138 -1.46 -5.47 -7.39
N LYS A 139 -0.80 -6.07 -6.40
CA LYS A 139 -1.48 -6.50 -5.18
C LYS A 139 -1.98 -5.31 -4.37
N ALA A 140 -1.19 -4.24 -4.25
CA ALA A 140 -1.59 -3.01 -3.58
C ALA A 140 -2.82 -2.38 -4.27
N ARG A 141 -2.83 -2.35 -5.61
CA ARG A 141 -3.97 -1.87 -6.39
C ARG A 141 -5.23 -2.69 -6.15
N GLN A 142 -5.13 -4.03 -6.10
CA GLN A 142 -6.27 -4.90 -5.76
C GLN A 142 -6.81 -4.60 -4.36
N VAL A 143 -5.94 -4.44 -3.36
CA VAL A 143 -6.34 -4.09 -1.99
C VAL A 143 -7.03 -2.73 -1.95
N TYR A 144 -6.49 -1.74 -2.65
CA TYR A 144 -7.07 -0.40 -2.76
C TYR A 144 -8.48 -0.43 -3.37
N VAL A 145 -8.63 -1.11 -4.50
CA VAL A 145 -9.92 -1.27 -5.19
C VAL A 145 -10.94 -1.92 -4.28
N ARG A 146 -10.56 -3.00 -3.59
CA ARG A 146 -11.43 -3.65 -2.62
C ARG A 146 -11.87 -2.69 -1.51
N ARG A 147 -10.94 -1.95 -0.90
CA ARG A 147 -11.26 -0.99 0.18
C ARG A 147 -12.20 0.12 -0.28
N LEU A 148 -12.03 0.64 -1.50
CA LEU A 148 -12.95 1.62 -2.08
C LEU A 148 -14.36 1.03 -2.23
N THR A 149 -14.45 -0.17 -2.78
CA THR A 149 -15.74 -0.87 -2.96
C THR A 149 -16.42 -1.14 -1.62
N ASP A 150 -15.69 -1.69 -0.64
CA ASP A 150 -16.21 -1.98 0.71
C ASP A 150 -16.70 -0.69 1.40
N ALA A 151 -16.02 0.44 1.15
CA ALA A 151 -16.40 1.76 1.66
C ALA A 151 -17.48 2.47 0.84
N HIS A 152 -17.96 1.89 -0.26
CA HIS A 152 -18.91 2.50 -1.19
C HIS A 152 -18.46 3.88 -1.72
N LEU A 153 -17.14 4.04 -1.91
CA LEU A 153 -16.54 5.26 -2.43
C LEU A 153 -16.38 5.20 -3.95
N PRO A 154 -16.51 6.35 -4.66
CA PRO A 154 -16.27 6.38 -6.09
C PRO A 154 -14.80 6.07 -6.40
N PHE A 155 -14.57 5.39 -7.51
CA PHE A 155 -13.21 5.22 -8.03
C PHE A 155 -12.67 6.57 -8.49
N PRO A 156 -11.45 6.96 -8.06
CA PRO A 156 -10.82 8.16 -8.58
C PRO A 156 -10.59 7.98 -10.08
N GLY A 157 -11.09 8.92 -10.88
CA GLY A 157 -10.79 8.98 -12.32
C GLY A 157 -9.31 9.27 -12.58
N PRO A 158 -8.84 9.14 -13.83
CA PRO A 158 -7.47 9.48 -14.18
C PRO A 158 -7.15 10.93 -13.77
N THR A 159 -6.14 11.11 -12.93
CA THR A 159 -5.60 12.42 -12.57
C THR A 159 -4.87 12.99 -13.78
N THR A 160 -5.45 13.97 -14.47
CA THR A 160 -4.74 14.73 -15.49
C THR A 160 -3.61 15.52 -14.81
N SER A 161 -2.38 15.02 -14.90
CA SER A 161 -1.21 15.78 -14.46
C SER A 161 -1.10 17.05 -15.32
N PRO A 162 -0.97 18.26 -14.75
CA PRO A 162 -0.74 19.45 -15.56
C PRO A 162 0.59 19.28 -16.31
N SER A 163 0.54 19.43 -17.63
CA SER A 163 1.70 19.38 -18.51
C SER A 163 2.73 20.44 -18.09
N PRO A 164 4.04 20.15 -18.08
CA PRO A 164 5.05 21.17 -17.76
C PRO A 164 4.98 22.32 -18.78
N SER A 165 4.75 23.54 -18.28
CA SER A 165 4.79 24.76 -19.07
C SER A 165 6.24 25.03 -19.52
N PRO A 166 6.48 25.44 -20.78
CA PRO A 166 7.84 25.72 -21.26
C PRO A 166 8.40 26.99 -20.59
N SER A 167 9.57 26.87 -19.93
CA SER A 167 10.30 28.01 -19.36
C SER A 167 10.75 29.00 -20.45
N PRO A 168 10.64 30.33 -20.24
CA PRO A 168 11.25 31.31 -21.12
C PRO A 168 12.79 31.28 -21.00
N GLY A 169 13.47 31.22 -22.14
CA GLY A 169 14.94 31.24 -22.21
C GLY A 169 15.55 32.56 -21.76
N THR A 170 16.60 32.47 -20.95
CA THR A 170 17.38 33.59 -20.41
C THR A 170 18.26 34.20 -21.51
N SER A 171 17.99 35.44 -21.92
CA SER A 171 18.91 36.24 -22.73
C SER A 171 20.00 36.85 -21.84
N THR A 172 21.22 36.33 -21.93
CA THR A 172 22.40 36.84 -21.23
C THR A 172 22.88 38.14 -21.88
N GLY A 173 22.62 39.28 -21.22
CA GLY A 173 23.27 40.54 -21.53
C GLY A 173 24.62 40.63 -20.79
N THR A 174 25.72 40.56 -21.53
CA THR A 174 27.07 40.79 -21.00
C THR A 174 27.50 42.20 -21.40
N GLY A 175 27.54 43.13 -20.45
CA GLY A 175 28.23 44.41 -20.61
C GLY A 175 29.70 44.28 -20.19
N THR A 176 30.62 45.01 -20.84
CA THR A 176 31.88 45.50 -20.25
C THR A 176 32.56 46.55 -21.15
N GLY A 177 32.91 47.70 -20.54
CA GLY A 177 34.07 48.57 -20.86
C GLY A 177 33.76 49.85 -21.66
N ALA A 178 34.24 51.06 -21.35
CA ALA A 178 35.06 51.66 -20.29
C ALA A 178 34.99 53.21 -20.47
N PRO A 179 35.40 54.07 -19.50
CA PRO A 179 35.32 55.52 -19.65
C PRO A 179 36.65 56.16 -20.12
N ALA A 180 36.55 57.19 -20.97
CA ALA A 180 37.46 58.33 -21.10
C ALA A 180 36.76 59.44 -21.91
#